data_AF-A0A0N9VY82-F1
#
_entry.id   AF-A0A0N9VY82-F1
#
_cell.length_a   1.000
_cell.length_b   1.000
_cell.length_c   1.000
_cell.angle_alpha   90.00
_cell.angle_beta   90.00
_cell.angle_gamma   90.00
#
_symmetry.space_group_name_H-M   'P 1'
#
loop_
_entity.id
_entity.type
_entity.pdbx_description
1 polymer ?
#
loop_
_entity_poly.entity_id
_entity_poly.type
_entity_poly.pdbx_seq_one_letter_code
_entity_poly.pdbx_strand_id
1 'polypeptide(L)'
;MLIYILIAIVIVFIALFFIINKSKKKSRVSRTSVKKGSTSSTLNDTSQIYLTSDEIYQKITSLINDRNFFAAEVQINEWIKQNHLEPKAYLLLLEIYLLQNDELSIQELLDRLNTQDHQPILQLVKARIKDNSNTIETIEFELPSQSNQIKLLKN
;
A
#
# COMPACT_ATOMS: atom_id res chain seq x y z
N MET A 1 0.58 -11.85 -28.04
CA MET A 1 0.87 -12.99 -27.14
C MET A 1 0.96 -12.54 -25.68
N LEU A 2 1.77 -11.54 -25.34
CA LEU A 2 1.92 -11.03 -23.96
C LEU A 2 0.61 -10.54 -23.31
N ILE A 3 -0.25 -9.84 -24.07
CA ILE A 3 -1.55 -9.33 -23.56
C ILE A 3 -2.50 -10.46 -23.13
N TYR A 4 -2.49 -11.61 -23.82
CA TYR A 4 -3.33 -12.76 -23.49
C TYR A 4 -2.86 -13.47 -22.23
N ILE A 5 -1.55 -13.47 -21.99
CA ILE A 5 -0.94 -14.05 -20.78
C ILE A 5 -1.32 -13.22 -19.55
N LEU A 6 -1.31 -11.89 -19.69
CA LEU A 6 -1.73 -10.98 -18.63
C LEU A 6 -3.23 -11.13 -18.29
N ILE A 7 -4.09 -11.25 -19.31
CA ILE A 7 -5.53 -11.50 -19.12
C ILE A 7 -5.79 -12.87 -18.47
N ALA A 8 -5.05 -13.92 -18.86
CA ALA A 8 -5.20 -15.25 -18.27
C ALA A 8 -4.83 -15.28 -16.78
N ILE A 9 -3.79 -14.54 -16.37
CA ILE A 9 -3.37 -14.43 -14.98
C ILE A 9 -4.46 -13.78 -14.13
N VAL A 10 -5.06 -12.67 -14.60
CA VAL A 10 -6.14 -11.96 -13.90
C VAL A 10 -7.37 -12.86 -13.68
N ILE A 11 -7.75 -13.66 -14.68
CA ILE A 11 -8.89 -14.59 -14.57
C ILE A 11 -8.62 -15.69 -13.53
N VAL A 12 -7.39 -16.21 -13.48
CA VAL A 12 -6.99 -17.22 -12.49
C VAL A 12 -7.04 -16.65 -11.07
N PHE A 13 -6.58 -15.41 -10.86
CA PHE A 13 -6.67 -14.76 -9.54
C PHE A 13 -8.12 -14.55 -9.08
N ILE A 14 -9.04 -14.16 -9.98
CA ILE A 14 -10.46 -14.02 -9.66
C ILE A 14 -11.08 -15.39 -9.31
N ALA A 15 -10.71 -16.46 -10.01
CA ALA A 15 -11.18 -17.81 -9.72
C ALA A 15 -10.67 -18.34 -8.36
N LEU A 16 -9.40 -18.08 -8.02
CA LEU A 16 -8.83 -18.40 -6.71
C LEU A 16 -9.54 -17.64 -5.57
N PHE A 17 -9.85 -16.36 -5.78
CA PHE A 17 -10.59 -15.56 -4.80
C PHE A 17 -12.05 -16.04 -4.60
N PHE A 18 -12.70 -16.49 -5.67
CA PHE A 18 -14.06 -17.02 -5.60
C PHE A 18 -14.17 -18.39 -4.89
N ILE A 19 -13.13 -19.23 -5.00
CA ILE A 19 -13.09 -20.54 -4.31
C ILE A 19 -12.99 -20.37 -2.79
N ILE A 20 -12.27 -19.36 -2.30
CA ILE A 20 -12.03 -19.15 -0.87
C ILE A 20 -13.30 -18.68 -0.12
N ASN A 21 -14.29 -18.10 -0.81
CA ASN A 21 -15.47 -17.48 -0.17
C ASN A 21 -16.71 -18.39 -0.05
N LYS A 22 -16.61 -19.70 -0.20
CA LYS A 22 -17.78 -20.60 -0.21
C LYS A 22 -17.96 -21.42 1.08
N SER A 23 -18.30 -20.76 2.18
CA SER A 23 -19.14 -21.29 3.29
C SER A 23 -19.46 -20.10 4.24
N LYS A 24 -20.66 -19.83 4.75
CA LYS A 24 -21.73 -20.68 5.30
C LYS A 24 -23.07 -19.91 5.26
N LYS A 25 -24.17 -20.57 4.90
CA LYS A 25 -25.54 -20.09 5.19
C LYS A 25 -26.21 -20.98 6.25
N LYS A 26 -26.72 -20.32 7.30
CA LYS A 26 -27.99 -20.54 8.05
C LYS A 26 -28.10 -21.59 9.17
N SER A 27 -28.39 -21.11 10.39
CA SER A 27 -29.53 -21.48 11.28
C SER A 27 -29.45 -20.66 12.59
N ARG A 28 -30.43 -19.80 12.90
CA ARG A 28 -31.66 -19.99 13.73
C ARG A 28 -31.40 -20.27 15.23
N VAL A 29 -31.54 -19.20 16.04
CA VAL A 29 -32.09 -19.08 17.42
C VAL A 29 -31.76 -20.15 18.47
N SER A 30 -31.07 -19.74 19.55
CA SER A 30 -31.52 -19.90 20.95
C SER A 30 -30.58 -19.19 21.95
N ARG A 31 -31.18 -18.44 22.89
CA ARG A 31 -30.56 -17.83 24.08
C ARG A 31 -29.97 -18.91 25.00
N THR A 32 -28.83 -18.61 25.66
CA THR A 32 -28.60 -18.75 27.12
C THR A 32 -27.18 -18.30 27.49
N SER A 33 -27.00 -17.96 28.76
CA SER A 33 -25.97 -17.12 29.35
C SER A 33 -24.64 -17.81 29.73
N VAL A 34 -23.61 -16.97 29.93
CA VAL A 34 -22.50 -17.03 30.92
C VAL A 34 -21.11 -17.57 30.51
N LYS A 35 -20.12 -16.69 30.78
CA LYS A 35 -18.68 -16.84 31.10
C LYS A 35 -17.63 -17.05 29.98
N LYS A 36 -16.88 -15.94 29.79
CA LYS A 36 -15.41 -15.79 29.83
C LYS A 36 -14.60 -16.72 28.92
N GLY A 37 -14.13 -16.16 27.81
CA GLY A 37 -13.08 -16.74 26.98
C GLY A 37 -12.88 -15.90 25.73
N SER A 38 -11.63 -15.54 25.47
CA SER A 38 -11.14 -14.78 24.32
C SER A 38 -11.73 -15.21 22.97
N THR A 39 -11.70 -14.25 22.04
CA THR A 39 -11.70 -14.38 20.58
C THR A 39 -13.05 -14.32 19.85
N SER A 40 -13.08 -13.40 18.87
CA SER A 40 -13.91 -13.32 17.67
C SER A 40 -15.29 -12.62 17.74
N SER A 41 -15.39 -11.61 16.87
CA SER A 41 -16.58 -11.14 16.15
C SER A 41 -17.77 -10.67 16.98
N THR A 42 -17.93 -9.35 17.04
CA THR A 42 -19.26 -8.75 17.03
C THR A 42 -19.24 -7.61 16.03
N LEU A 43 -19.67 -7.94 14.80
CA LEU A 43 -20.35 -6.95 13.98
C LEU A 43 -21.68 -6.67 14.70
N ASN A 44 -21.83 -5.45 15.19
CA ASN A 44 -23.06 -4.67 15.20
C ASN A 44 -22.86 -3.50 16.17
N ASP A 45 -22.41 -2.37 15.62
CA ASP A 45 -22.97 -1.08 16.00
C ASP A 45 -22.85 -0.18 14.78
N THR A 46 -23.97 0.02 14.10
CA THR A 46 -24.18 1.15 13.19
C THR A 46 -24.35 2.41 14.03
N SER A 47 -23.30 2.76 14.76
CA SER A 47 -23.04 4.12 15.19
C SER A 47 -21.91 4.56 14.28
N GLN A 48 -22.16 5.51 13.37
CA GLN A 48 -21.07 6.24 12.74
C GLN A 48 -20.37 7.06 13.83
N ILE A 49 -19.59 6.38 14.66
CA ILE A 49 -18.57 7.02 15.47
C ILE A 49 -17.54 7.41 14.43
N TYR A 50 -17.55 8.68 14.03
CA TYR A 50 -16.44 9.28 13.33
C TYR A 50 -15.23 9.08 14.22
N LEU A 51 -14.43 8.05 13.91
CA LEU A 51 -13.15 7.84 14.54
C LEU A 51 -12.33 9.11 14.31
N THR A 52 -11.71 9.60 15.37
CA THR A 52 -10.81 10.74 15.27
C THR A 52 -9.60 10.39 14.39
N SER A 53 -8.93 11.40 13.83
CA SER A 53 -7.71 11.19 13.01
C SER A 53 -6.67 10.34 13.75
N ASP A 54 -6.54 10.50 15.07
CA ASP A 54 -5.62 9.73 15.89
C ASP A 54 -6.05 8.26 16.06
N GLU A 55 -7.34 7.98 16.22
CA GLU A 55 -7.84 6.60 16.31
C GLU A 55 -7.70 5.86 14.96
N ILE A 56 -7.98 6.57 13.85
CA ILE A 56 -7.75 6.04 12.51
C ILE A 56 -6.26 5.72 12.32
N TYR A 57 -5.39 6.63 12.74
CA TYR A 57 -3.94 6.44 12.67
C TYR A 57 -3.49 5.19 13.46
N GLN A 58 -3.89 5.07 14.73
CA GLN A 58 -3.53 3.90 15.55
C GLN A 58 -3.98 2.59 14.90
N LYS A 59 -5.18 2.57 14.33
CA LYS A 59 -5.72 1.40 13.65
C LYS A 59 -4.95 1.06 12.36
N ILE A 60 -4.56 2.07 11.58
CA ILE A 60 -3.72 1.89 10.39
C ILE A 60 -2.33 1.37 10.80
N THR A 61 -1.70 1.96 11.80
CA THR A 61 -0.38 1.53 12.30
C THR A 61 -0.41 0.08 12.79
N SER A 62 -1.45 -0.32 13.53
CA SER A 62 -1.63 -1.73 13.92
C SER A 62 -1.69 -2.64 12.69
N LEU A 63 -2.46 -2.28 11.68
CA LEU A 63 -2.58 -3.10 10.46
C LEU A 63 -1.28 -3.16 9.65
N ILE A 64 -0.50 -2.08 9.61
CA ILE A 64 0.84 -2.08 8.99
C ILE A 64 1.77 -3.02 9.75
N ASN A 65 1.78 -2.95 11.09
CA ASN A 65 2.58 -3.85 11.94
C ASN A 65 2.19 -5.32 11.77
N ASP A 66 0.89 -5.59 11.61
CA ASP A 66 0.35 -6.92 11.34
C ASP A 66 0.58 -7.38 9.89
N ARG A 67 1.25 -6.56 9.06
CA ARG A 67 1.45 -6.76 7.60
C ARG A 67 0.14 -6.95 6.83
N ASN A 68 -0.97 -6.46 7.38
CA ASN A 68 -2.26 -6.44 6.71
C ASN A 68 -2.42 -5.16 5.89
N PHE A 69 -1.59 -5.06 4.85
CA PHE A 69 -1.51 -3.87 4.02
C PHE A 69 -2.81 -3.57 3.28
N PHE A 70 -3.53 -4.60 2.82
CA PHE A 70 -4.82 -4.42 2.15
C PHE A 70 -5.84 -3.71 3.04
N ALA A 71 -6.01 -4.16 4.28
CA ALA A 71 -6.93 -3.51 5.20
C ALA A 71 -6.47 -2.09 5.59
N ALA A 72 -5.15 -1.87 5.66
CA ALA A 72 -4.56 -0.57 5.92
C ALA A 72 -4.82 0.41 4.76
N GLU A 73 -4.57 0.00 3.51
CA GLU A 73 -4.82 0.78 2.30
C GLU A 73 -6.29 1.17 2.16
N VAL A 74 -7.21 0.25 2.42
CA VAL A 74 -8.65 0.55 2.39
C VAL A 74 -9.00 1.65 3.39
N GLN A 75 -8.47 1.58 4.61
CA GLN A 75 -8.74 2.59 5.63
C GLN A 75 -8.07 3.93 5.32
N ILE A 76 -6.85 3.92 4.78
CA ILE A 76 -6.18 5.14 4.34
C ILE A 76 -6.94 5.78 3.18
N ASN A 77 -7.39 4.99 2.20
CA ASN A 77 -8.17 5.50 1.07
C ASN A 77 -9.51 6.08 1.53
N GLU A 78 -10.14 5.47 2.52
CA GLU A 78 -11.36 6.04 3.11
C GLU A 78 -11.09 7.34 3.86
N TRP A 79 -9.98 7.42 4.60
CA TRP A 79 -9.56 8.64 5.28
C TRP A 79 -9.22 9.77 4.30
N ILE A 80 -8.55 9.46 3.18
CA ILE A 80 -8.28 10.40 2.08
C ILE A 80 -9.57 10.91 1.45
N LYS A 81 -10.61 10.08 1.33
CA LYS A 81 -11.92 10.52 0.82
C LYS A 81 -12.64 11.48 1.77
N GLN A 82 -12.38 11.39 3.07
CA GLN A 82 -13.01 12.26 4.06
C GLN A 82 -12.19 13.53 4.29
N ASN A 83 -10.87 13.43 4.26
CA ASN A 83 -9.93 14.50 4.57
C ASN A 83 -8.90 14.63 3.44
N HIS A 84 -9.37 15.09 2.27
CA HIS A 84 -8.60 15.18 1.01
C HIS A 84 -7.29 15.98 1.08
N LEU A 85 -7.08 16.74 2.15
CA LEU A 85 -5.95 17.65 2.33
C LEU A 85 -4.97 17.18 3.41
N GLU A 86 -5.22 16.05 4.08
CA GLU A 86 -4.37 15.60 5.18
C GLU A 86 -3.11 14.90 4.64
N PRO A 87 -1.91 15.52 4.74
CA PRO A 87 -0.69 14.96 4.14
C PRO A 87 -0.30 13.64 4.80
N LYS A 88 -0.65 13.47 6.09
CA LYS A 88 -0.38 12.28 6.90
C LYS A 88 -0.99 11.02 6.27
N ALA A 89 -2.16 11.13 5.64
CA ALA A 89 -2.81 10.01 4.97
C ALA A 89 -2.03 9.55 3.73
N TYR A 90 -1.57 10.50 2.92
CA TYR A 90 -0.75 10.22 1.74
C TYR A 90 0.62 9.65 2.11
N LEU A 91 1.23 10.11 3.22
CA LEU A 91 2.51 9.59 3.70
C LEU A 91 2.39 8.16 4.23
N LEU A 92 1.29 7.81 4.92
CA LEU A 92 1.03 6.43 5.33
C LEU A 92 0.80 5.50 4.15
N LEU A 93 0.10 5.99 3.11
CA LEU A 93 -0.10 5.23 1.89
C LEU A 93 1.24 4.95 1.18
N LEU A 94 2.07 5.99 1.06
CA LEU A 94 3.42 5.87 0.53
C LEU A 94 4.27 4.88 1.32
N GLU A 95 4.20 4.91 2.65
CA GLU A 95 4.93 3.97 3.51
C GLU A 95 4.55 2.51 3.22
N ILE A 96 3.26 2.23 3.02
CA ILE A 96 2.80 0.89 2.62
C ILE A 96 3.39 0.50 1.27
N TYR A 97 3.34 1.39 0.27
CA TYR A 97 3.87 1.10 -1.06
C TYR A 97 5.38 0.86 -1.05
N LEU A 98 6.13 1.62 -0.25
CA LEU A 98 7.56 1.40 -0.05
C LEU A 98 7.85 0.05 0.65
N LEU A 99 7.06 -0.32 1.67
CA LEU A 99 7.20 -1.62 2.35
C LEU A 99 6.89 -2.81 1.44
N GLN A 100 5.96 -2.64 0.50
CA GLN A 100 5.63 -3.63 -0.52
C GLN A 100 6.60 -3.63 -1.71
N ASN A 101 7.45 -2.61 -1.82
CA ASN A 101 8.25 -2.30 -3.01
C ASN A 101 7.40 -2.22 -4.29
N ASP A 102 6.20 -1.62 -4.18
CA ASP A 102 5.27 -1.45 -5.30
C ASP A 102 5.49 -0.11 -6.00
N GLU A 103 6.41 -0.12 -6.97
CA GLU A 103 6.73 1.06 -7.76
C GLU A 103 5.53 1.57 -8.57
N LEU A 104 4.61 0.70 -9.00
CA LEU A 104 3.44 1.11 -9.79
C LEU A 104 2.49 1.95 -8.94
N SER A 105 2.21 1.48 -7.73
CA SER A 105 1.37 2.23 -6.78
C SER A 105 2.01 3.56 -6.37
N ILE A 106 3.34 3.63 -6.26
CA ILE A 106 4.06 4.90 -6.03
C ILE A 106 3.85 5.86 -7.20
N GLN A 107 3.96 5.40 -8.46
CA GLN A 107 3.74 6.26 -9.63
C GLN A 107 2.29 6.72 -9.71
N GLU A 108 1.31 5.83 -9.51
CA GLU A 108 -0.11 6.20 -9.49
C GLU A 108 -0.42 7.27 -8.43
N LEU A 109 0.19 7.13 -7.24
CA LEU A 109 0.07 8.12 -6.18
C LEU A 109 0.62 9.49 -6.60
N LEU A 110 1.78 9.52 -7.25
CA LEU A 110 2.40 10.75 -7.76
C LEU A 110 1.54 11.39 -8.86
N ASP A 111 1.05 10.61 -9.81
CA ASP A 111 0.21 11.08 -10.91
C ASP A 111 -1.10 11.67 -10.40
N ARG A 112 -1.73 11.02 -9.41
CA ARG A 112 -2.92 11.52 -8.75
C ARG A 112 -2.67 12.85 -8.07
N LEU A 113 -1.60 12.96 -7.27
CA LEU A 113 -1.24 14.19 -6.56
C LEU A 113 -0.89 15.34 -7.52
N ASN A 114 -0.25 15.00 -8.65
CA ASN A 114 0.06 15.96 -9.71
C ASN A 114 -1.21 16.46 -10.40
N THR A 115 -2.17 15.56 -10.70
CA THR A 115 -3.45 15.90 -11.33
C THR A 115 -4.34 16.74 -10.39
N GLN A 116 -4.27 16.48 -9.08
CA GLN A 116 -5.07 17.18 -8.09
C GLN A 116 -4.53 18.58 -7.73
N ASP A 117 -3.38 18.99 -8.29
CA ASP A 117 -2.65 20.25 -8.02
C ASP A 117 -2.26 20.45 -6.54
N HIS A 118 -1.99 19.36 -5.84
CA HIS A 118 -1.57 19.39 -4.44
C HIS A 118 -0.05 19.47 -4.33
N GLN A 119 0.54 20.55 -4.86
CA GLN A 119 2.01 20.74 -4.91
C GLN A 119 2.74 20.54 -3.57
N PRO A 120 2.23 21.02 -2.41
CA PRO A 120 2.91 20.81 -1.13
C PRO A 120 3.00 19.33 -0.73
N ILE A 121 1.94 18.56 -0.95
CA ILE A 121 1.90 17.13 -0.62
C ILE A 121 2.79 16.34 -1.59
N LEU A 122 2.75 16.70 -2.88
CA LEU A 122 3.60 16.11 -3.90
C LEU A 122 5.09 16.27 -3.58
N GLN A 123 5.51 17.46 -3.14
CA GLN A 123 6.90 17.71 -2.74
C GLN A 123 7.31 16.87 -1.53
N LEU A 124 6.46 16.76 -0.52
CA LEU A 124 6.71 15.92 0.66
C LEU A 124 6.84 14.43 0.29
N VAL A 125 5.95 13.92 -0.54
CA VAL A 125 5.98 12.53 -1.04
C VAL A 125 7.27 12.27 -1.83
N LYS A 126 7.64 13.16 -2.76
CA LYS A 126 8.89 13.06 -3.53
C LYS A 126 10.13 13.10 -2.65
N ALA A 127 10.16 14.00 -1.66
CA ALA A 127 11.26 14.07 -0.69
C ALA A 127 11.40 12.75 0.07
N ARG A 128 10.28 12.18 0.54
CA ARG A 128 10.28 10.91 1.28
C ARG A 128 10.74 9.72 0.45
N ILE A 129 10.36 9.67 -0.84
CA ILE A 129 10.87 8.66 -1.79
C ILE A 129 12.38 8.80 -1.95
N LYS A 130 12.87 10.03 -2.16
CA LYS A 130 14.31 10.32 -2.30
C LYS A 130 15.10 9.94 -1.05
N ASP A 131 14.58 10.25 0.13
CA ASP A 131 15.21 9.87 1.40
C ASP A 131 15.31 8.34 1.54
N ASN A 132 14.28 7.61 1.09
CA ASN A 132 14.29 6.15 1.07
C ASN A 132 15.28 5.59 0.04
N SER A 133 15.35 6.15 -1.19
CA SER A 133 16.29 5.69 -2.21
C SER A 133 17.75 5.96 -1.84
N ASN A 134 18.04 7.10 -1.22
CA ASN A 134 19.40 7.43 -0.74
C ASN A 134 19.90 6.44 0.33
N THR A 135 19.00 5.80 1.09
CA THR A 135 19.41 4.75 2.04
C THR A 135 19.77 3.42 1.36
N ILE A 136 19.38 3.24 0.09
CA ILE A 136 19.71 2.05 -0.72
C ILE A 136 20.91 2.33 -1.64
N GLU A 137 21.12 3.59 -2.06
CA GLU A 137 22.23 4.03 -2.92
C GLU A 137 23.56 4.25 -2.17
N THR A 138 24.00 3.27 -1.37
CA THR A 138 25.43 3.09 -1.04
C THR A 138 25.90 1.73 -1.58
N ILE A 139 25.68 1.50 -2.87
CA ILE A 139 26.50 0.58 -3.66
C ILE A 139 26.83 1.33 -4.95
N GLU A 140 27.94 2.06 -4.88
CA GLU A 140 28.61 2.67 -6.02
C GLU A 140 28.98 1.56 -7.01
N PHE A 141 28.21 1.44 -8.08
CA PHE A 141 28.57 0.60 -9.22
C PHE A 141 29.58 1.38 -10.07
N GLU A 142 30.86 1.30 -9.70
CA GLU A 142 31.95 1.71 -10.60
C GLU A 142 31.92 0.82 -11.85
N LEU A 143 31.49 1.40 -12.97
CA LEU A 143 31.72 0.81 -14.29
C LEU A 143 33.23 0.76 -14.54
N PRO A 144 33.85 -0.41 -14.80
CA PRO A 144 35.23 -0.45 -15.24
C PRO A 144 35.33 0.24 -16.60
N SER A 145 35.87 1.45 -16.59
CA SER A 145 36.27 2.16 -17.80
C SER A 145 37.38 1.34 -18.46
N GLN A 146 37.02 0.58 -19.49
CA GLN A 146 37.96 -0.09 -20.37
C GLN A 146 38.77 0.97 -21.12
N SER A 147 39.94 1.28 -20.57
CA SER A 147 41.05 1.89 -21.26
C SER A 147 41.44 1.05 -22.47
N ASN A 148 41.42 1.63 -23.67
CA ASN A 148 42.31 1.16 -24.73
C ASN A 148 43.03 2.34 -25.37
N GLN A 149 44.33 2.35 -25.09
CA GLN A 149 45.36 3.17 -25.69
C GLN A 149 45.41 2.89 -27.20
N ILE A 150 45.35 3.92 -28.03
CA ILE A 150 46.12 3.90 -29.28
C ILE A 150 47.13 5.03 -29.19
N LYS A 151 48.30 4.63 -28.69
CA LYS A 151 49.54 5.35 -28.74
C LYS A 151 49.94 5.49 -30.23
N LEU A 152 50.05 6.74 -30.65
CA LEU A 152 51.15 7.29 -31.46
C LEU A 152 52.03 6.24 -32.18
N LEU A 153 51.99 6.24 -33.52
CA LEU A 153 53.14 6.00 -34.41
C LEU A 153 52.67 6.06 -35.88
N LYS A 154 53.13 7.06 -36.63
CA LYS A 154 53.73 6.87 -37.95
C LYS A 154 54.44 8.15 -38.40
N ASN A 155 55.69 7.92 -38.82
CA ASN A 155 56.62 8.84 -39.47
C ASN A 155 56.01 9.61 -40.65
#